data_AF-A0A5C8RUT1-F1
#
_entry.id   AF-A0A5C8RUT1-F1
#
_cell.length_a   1.000
_cell.length_b   1.000
_cell.length_c   1.000
_cell.angle_alpha   90.00
_cell.angle_beta   90.00
_cell.angle_gamma   90.00
#
_symmetry.space_group_name_H-M   'P 1'
#
loop_
_entity.id
_entity.type
_entity.pdbx_description
1 polymer ?
#
loop_
_entity_poly.entity_id
_entity_poly.type
_entity_poly.pdbx_seq_one_letter_code
_entity_poly.pdbx_strand_id
1 'polypeptide(L)'
;MTPLTDTATQVRMPPIEAAPAFCDLVWRREGDAVFVAARTPLYDAAASCARSGMEAAGFVLDGPHVELDLAGCADIERLAKRLAVWTAAAERELAFTRKRDAARRPVAREAVELLQDGLDSMIASAASAAWAFGGRLDLAERFASEPNLTRKQFDWACGILGSATAAVESVDARLATPAGAEALERAYDEGVRNDLLLACRELSGLDTDRCREANGQGWSATTSGPGHRLASMDSLSPTLAAHALALVFPHRRQLSPALRDRLFEPAPEPSPAP
;
A
#
# COMPACT_ATOMS: atom_id res chain seq x y z
N MET A 1 -17.87 43.55 -75.69
CA MET A 1 -17.62 43.24 -74.26
C MET A 1 -17.48 41.74 -74.15
N THR A 2 -16.25 41.26 -74.11
CA THR A 2 -15.92 39.82 -74.07
C THR A 2 -15.62 39.46 -72.62
N PRO A 3 -16.22 38.41 -72.04
CA PRO A 3 -15.95 38.03 -70.65
C PRO A 3 -14.55 37.42 -70.55
N LEU A 4 -13.73 37.98 -69.65
CA LEU A 4 -12.48 37.39 -69.22
C LEU A 4 -12.81 36.16 -68.37
N THR A 5 -12.69 34.98 -68.98
CA THR A 5 -12.74 33.70 -68.27
C THR A 5 -11.45 33.57 -67.46
N ASP A 6 -11.54 33.97 -66.19
CA ASP A 6 -10.48 33.78 -65.21
C ASP A 6 -10.30 32.27 -65.01
N THR A 7 -9.34 31.71 -65.74
CA THR A 7 -9.01 30.29 -65.66
C THR A 7 -8.21 30.13 -64.38
N ALA A 8 -8.91 29.96 -63.27
CA ALA A 8 -8.32 29.66 -61.98
C ALA A 8 -7.43 28.43 -62.16
N THR A 9 -6.12 28.66 -62.18
CA THR A 9 -5.10 27.62 -62.19
C THR A 9 -5.36 26.74 -60.97
N GLN A 10 -6.05 25.62 -61.17
CA GLN A 10 -6.14 24.57 -60.17
C GLN A 10 -4.73 24.06 -59.93
N VAL A 11 -4.11 24.55 -58.87
CA VAL A 11 -2.87 24.02 -58.34
C VAL A 11 -3.20 22.59 -57.92
N ARG A 12 -2.90 21.62 -58.79
CA ARG A 12 -3.00 20.20 -58.47
C ARG A 12 -2.01 19.94 -57.35
N MET A 13 -2.52 19.72 -56.15
CA MET A 13 -1.69 19.25 -55.05
C MET A 13 -1.07 17.91 -55.42
N PRO A 14 0.20 17.66 -55.04
CA PRO A 14 0.82 16.36 -55.24
C PRO A 14 0.00 15.27 -54.55
N PRO A 15 -0.08 14.06 -55.13
CA PRO A 15 -0.84 12.96 -54.55
C PRO A 15 -0.31 12.61 -53.16
N ILE A 16 -1.21 12.44 -52.19
CA ILE A 16 -0.86 12.05 -50.83
C ILE A 16 -0.57 10.55 -50.83
N GLU A 17 0.69 10.18 -50.65
CA GLU A 17 1.13 8.78 -50.74
C GLU A 17 0.80 7.97 -49.48
N ALA A 18 0.81 8.61 -48.31
CA ALA A 18 0.55 7.96 -47.03
C ALA A 18 -0.17 8.89 -46.04
N ALA A 19 -1.05 8.31 -45.22
CA ALA A 19 -1.65 9.01 -44.10
C ALA A 19 -0.60 9.29 -43.01
N PRO A 20 -0.68 10.44 -42.32
CA PRO A 20 0.15 10.70 -41.15
C PRO A 20 -0.12 9.67 -40.03
N ALA A 21 0.92 9.34 -39.28
CA ALA A 21 0.79 8.47 -38.12
C ALA A 21 -0.18 9.07 -37.09
N PHE A 22 -1.09 8.23 -36.58
CA PHE A 22 -2.07 8.65 -35.58
C PHE A 22 -2.46 7.47 -34.71
N CYS A 23 -2.27 7.60 -33.39
CA CYS A 23 -2.47 6.51 -32.45
C CYS A 23 -1.72 5.24 -32.91
N ASP A 24 -2.35 4.08 -32.74
CA ASP A 24 -1.93 2.75 -33.18
C ASP A 24 -2.67 2.28 -34.45
N LEU A 25 -3.21 3.22 -35.24
CA LEU A 25 -3.97 2.91 -36.45
C LEU A 25 -3.08 2.37 -37.57
N VAL A 26 -3.57 1.34 -38.26
CA VAL A 26 -2.98 0.82 -39.49
C VAL A 26 -3.84 1.26 -40.67
N TRP A 27 -3.40 2.29 -41.37
CA TRP A 27 -4.13 2.89 -42.48
C TRP A 27 -4.13 2.01 -43.73
N ARG A 28 -5.29 1.88 -44.34
CA ARG A 28 -5.49 1.38 -45.70
C ARG A 28 -6.05 2.51 -46.56
N ARG A 29 -5.49 2.70 -47.75
CA ARG A 29 -5.96 3.71 -48.69
C ARG A 29 -7.21 3.22 -49.42
N GLU A 30 -8.25 4.06 -49.49
CA GLU A 30 -9.55 3.76 -50.11
C GLU A 30 -9.98 4.92 -51.03
N GLY A 31 -9.07 5.33 -51.93
CA GLY A 31 -9.27 6.44 -52.86
C GLY A 31 -8.03 7.33 -52.96
N ASP A 32 -8.16 8.48 -53.60
CA ASP A 32 -7.02 9.37 -53.82
C ASP A 32 -6.55 10.05 -52.53
N ALA A 33 -7.47 10.40 -51.63
CA ALA A 33 -7.18 11.11 -50.37
C ALA A 33 -7.90 10.54 -49.13
N VAL A 34 -8.60 9.40 -49.28
CA VAL A 34 -9.36 8.77 -48.21
C VAL A 34 -8.59 7.59 -47.63
N PHE A 35 -8.44 7.58 -46.31
CA PHE A 35 -7.77 6.53 -45.56
C PHE A 35 -8.71 5.93 -44.53
N VAL A 36 -8.72 4.61 -44.45
CA VAL A 36 -9.58 3.83 -43.56
C VAL A 36 -8.74 2.94 -42.65
N ALA A 37 -9.10 2.86 -41.37
CA ALA A 37 -8.45 1.97 -40.39
C ALA A 37 -9.48 1.35 -39.43
N ALA A 38 -9.13 0.20 -38.84
CA ALA A 38 -9.93 -0.37 -37.75
C ALA A 38 -9.84 0.53 -36.50
N ARG A 39 -10.95 0.67 -35.76
CA ARG A 39 -10.96 1.42 -34.51
C ARG A 39 -10.12 0.71 -33.45
N THR A 40 -9.43 1.50 -32.64
CA THR A 40 -8.65 1.02 -31.49
C THR A 40 -9.09 1.76 -30.23
N PRO A 41 -8.86 1.21 -29.03
CA PRO A 41 -9.16 1.91 -27.79
C PRO A 41 -8.42 3.26 -27.65
N LEU A 42 -7.22 3.37 -28.24
CA LEU A 42 -6.45 4.62 -28.22
C LEU A 42 -7.08 5.68 -29.14
N TYR A 43 -7.57 5.27 -30.31
CA TYR A 43 -8.37 6.15 -31.17
C TYR A 43 -9.67 6.59 -30.50
N ASP A 44 -10.41 5.69 -29.85
CA ASP A 44 -11.66 6.03 -29.17
C ASP A 44 -11.42 7.07 -28.06
N ALA A 45 -10.32 6.93 -27.31
CA ALA A 45 -9.89 7.93 -26.34
C ALA A 45 -9.54 9.27 -27.01
N ALA A 46 -8.84 9.26 -28.16
CA ALA A 46 -8.52 10.47 -28.91
C ALA A 46 -9.80 11.18 -29.41
N ALA A 47 -10.75 10.42 -29.97
CA ALA A 47 -12.04 10.93 -30.44
C ALA A 47 -12.86 11.54 -29.29
N SER A 48 -12.82 10.93 -28.10
CA SER A 48 -13.46 11.49 -26.90
C SER A 48 -12.81 12.80 -26.45
N CYS A 49 -11.48 12.93 -26.52
CA CYS A 49 -10.76 14.11 -26.06
C CYS A 49 -10.77 15.28 -27.06
N ALA A 50 -10.83 14.99 -28.36
CA ALA A 50 -10.56 15.96 -29.43
C ALA A 50 -11.60 15.95 -30.55
N ARG A 51 -12.85 15.52 -30.27
CA ARG A 51 -13.91 15.29 -31.25
C ARG A 51 -14.01 16.36 -32.35
N SER A 52 -14.31 17.61 -31.96
CA SER A 52 -14.49 18.71 -32.92
C SER A 52 -13.20 19.04 -33.68
N GLY A 53 -12.05 18.85 -33.05
CA GLY A 53 -10.75 19.03 -33.69
C GLY A 53 -10.49 17.98 -34.77
N MET A 54 -10.89 16.74 -34.52
CA MET A 54 -10.76 15.62 -35.45
C MET A 54 -11.76 15.72 -36.61
N GLU A 55 -13.01 16.08 -36.34
CA GLU A 55 -14.01 16.36 -37.40
C GLU A 55 -13.50 17.46 -38.35
N ALA A 56 -12.97 18.56 -37.79
CA ALA A 56 -12.37 19.64 -38.57
C ALA A 56 -11.08 19.25 -39.32
N ALA A 57 -10.48 18.11 -38.98
CA ALA A 57 -9.32 17.55 -39.65
C ALA A 57 -9.68 16.48 -40.70
N GLY A 58 -10.97 16.25 -40.94
CA GLY A 58 -11.46 15.31 -41.95
C GLY A 58 -11.79 13.91 -41.43
N PHE A 59 -11.87 13.71 -40.11
CA PHE A 59 -12.28 12.42 -39.56
C PHE A 59 -13.80 12.23 -39.55
N VAL A 60 -14.26 11.03 -39.91
CA VAL A 60 -15.64 10.56 -39.68
C VAL A 60 -15.67 9.71 -38.41
N LEU A 61 -16.34 10.19 -37.35
CA LEU A 61 -16.23 9.60 -36.01
C LEU A 61 -17.34 8.59 -35.65
N ASP A 62 -18.48 8.67 -36.33
CA ASP A 62 -19.67 7.85 -36.01
C ASP A 62 -19.75 6.54 -36.81
N GLY A 63 -18.69 6.22 -37.57
CA GLY A 63 -18.57 4.99 -38.36
C GLY A 63 -18.03 3.78 -37.57
N PRO A 64 -18.23 2.55 -38.08
CA PRO A 64 -17.65 1.33 -37.52
C PRO A 64 -16.13 1.24 -37.74
N HIS A 65 -15.59 2.03 -38.66
CA HIS A 65 -14.16 2.19 -38.94
C HIS A 65 -13.77 3.66 -38.80
N VAL A 66 -12.48 3.91 -38.67
CA VAL A 66 -11.91 5.25 -38.74
C VAL A 66 -11.76 5.62 -40.20
N GLU A 67 -12.37 6.72 -40.62
CA GLU A 67 -12.15 7.32 -41.93
C GLU A 67 -11.49 8.69 -41.76
N LEU A 68 -10.48 8.96 -42.59
CA LEU A 68 -9.78 10.24 -42.67
C LEU A 68 -9.74 10.70 -44.13
N ASP A 69 -10.48 11.75 -44.43
CA ASP A 69 -10.47 12.43 -45.72
C ASP A 69 -9.48 13.60 -45.71
N LEU A 70 -8.44 13.50 -46.53
CA LEU A 70 -7.39 14.51 -46.68
C LEU A 70 -7.59 15.41 -47.90
N ALA A 71 -8.70 15.31 -48.65
CA ALA A 71 -8.92 16.08 -49.88
C ALA A 71 -8.86 17.60 -49.66
N GLY A 72 -9.25 18.08 -48.48
CA GLY A 72 -9.19 19.49 -48.08
C GLY A 72 -7.95 19.87 -47.24
N CYS A 73 -7.01 18.97 -47.02
CA CYS A 73 -5.89 19.20 -46.11
C CYS A 73 -4.75 19.97 -46.81
N ALA A 74 -4.70 21.28 -46.61
CA ALA A 74 -3.65 22.13 -47.21
C ALA A 74 -2.25 21.96 -46.59
N ASP A 75 -2.16 21.44 -45.36
CA ASP A 75 -0.91 21.35 -44.59
C ASP A 75 -0.87 20.04 -43.77
N ILE A 76 -0.26 19.02 -44.38
CA ILE A 76 -0.12 17.68 -43.79
C ILE A 76 0.80 17.70 -42.58
N GLU A 77 1.84 18.54 -42.57
CA GLU A 77 2.76 18.62 -41.43
C GLU A 77 2.07 19.20 -40.19
N ARG A 78 1.26 20.24 -40.37
CA ARG A 78 0.45 20.80 -39.29
C ARG A 78 -0.60 19.80 -38.80
N LEU A 79 -1.21 19.04 -39.70
CA LEU A 79 -2.10 17.94 -39.32
C LEU A 79 -1.35 16.90 -38.49
N ALA A 80 -0.19 16.42 -38.95
CA ALA A 80 0.63 15.45 -38.23
C ALA A 80 1.00 15.93 -36.81
N LYS A 81 1.36 17.20 -36.65
CA LYS A 81 1.61 17.80 -35.32
C LYS A 81 0.36 17.77 -34.43
N ARG A 82 -0.82 18.06 -34.97
CA ARG A 82 -2.09 17.97 -34.22
C ARG A 82 -2.40 16.53 -33.82
N LEU A 83 -2.21 15.58 -34.72
CA LEU A 83 -2.42 14.15 -34.48
C LEU A 83 -1.51 13.62 -33.36
N ALA A 84 -0.25 14.07 -33.32
CA ALA A 84 0.68 13.73 -32.24
C ALA A 84 0.21 14.28 -30.88
N VAL A 85 -0.28 15.53 -30.83
CA VAL A 85 -0.84 16.13 -29.61
C VAL A 85 -2.07 15.35 -29.11
N TRP A 86 -2.97 14.98 -30.02
CA TRP A 86 -4.16 14.19 -29.67
C TRP A 86 -3.80 12.78 -29.22
N THR A 87 -2.82 12.14 -29.86
CA THR A 87 -2.31 10.82 -29.43
C THR A 87 -1.80 10.88 -28.00
N ALA A 88 -0.96 11.87 -27.66
CA ALA A 88 -0.45 12.03 -26.29
C ALA A 88 -1.54 12.39 -25.25
N ALA A 89 -2.63 13.05 -25.67
CA ALA A 89 -3.79 13.27 -24.80
C ALA A 89 -4.58 11.97 -24.59
N ALA A 90 -4.80 11.20 -25.65
CA ALA A 90 -5.50 9.92 -25.63
C ALA A 90 -4.78 8.87 -24.77
N GLU A 91 -3.44 8.79 -24.84
CA GLU A 91 -2.65 7.90 -24.00
C GLU A 91 -2.84 8.20 -22.50
N ARG A 92 -2.86 9.49 -22.13
CA ARG A 92 -3.11 9.92 -20.75
C ARG A 92 -4.52 9.56 -20.29
N GLU A 93 -5.53 9.80 -21.12
CA GLU A 93 -6.92 9.46 -20.80
C GLU A 93 -7.12 7.95 -20.69
N LEU A 94 -6.57 7.17 -21.62
CA LEU A 94 -6.66 5.71 -21.59
C LEU A 94 -5.95 5.13 -20.35
N ALA A 95 -4.79 5.67 -19.99
CA ALA A 95 -4.08 5.29 -18.76
C ALA A 95 -4.91 5.65 -17.51
N PHE A 96 -5.53 6.83 -17.48
CA PHE A 96 -6.40 7.25 -16.39
C PHE A 96 -7.64 6.36 -16.25
N THR A 97 -8.34 6.10 -17.36
CA THR A 97 -9.52 5.22 -17.39
C THR A 97 -9.14 3.80 -16.98
N ARG A 98 -8.04 3.24 -17.49
CA ARG A 98 -7.55 1.92 -17.06
C ARG A 98 -7.26 1.88 -15.56
N LYS A 99 -6.63 2.91 -15.00
CA LYS A 99 -6.38 3.02 -13.56
C LYS A 99 -7.68 3.10 -12.76
N ARG A 100 -8.66 3.87 -13.23
CA ARG A 100 -9.99 4.01 -12.62
C ARG A 100 -10.74 2.68 -12.65
N ASP A 101 -10.74 1.98 -13.77
CA ASP A 101 -11.46 0.72 -13.94
C ASP A 101 -10.79 -0.40 -13.13
N ALA A 102 -9.46 -0.42 -13.07
CA ALA A 102 -8.72 -1.30 -12.18
C ALA A 102 -9.06 -1.03 -10.70
N ALA A 103 -9.19 0.24 -10.30
CA ALA A 103 -9.58 0.61 -8.94
C ALA A 103 -11.04 0.28 -8.60
N ARG A 104 -11.92 0.19 -9.62
CA ARG A 104 -13.33 -0.22 -9.47
C ARG A 104 -13.54 -1.72 -9.51
N ARG A 105 -12.53 -2.49 -9.94
CA ARG A 105 -12.62 -3.94 -9.99
C ARG A 105 -12.89 -4.46 -8.58
N PRO A 106 -13.97 -5.25 -8.37
CA PRO A 106 -14.23 -5.84 -7.07
C PRO A 106 -13.04 -6.72 -6.66
N VAL A 107 -12.74 -6.71 -5.37
CA VAL A 107 -11.77 -7.66 -4.81
C VAL A 107 -12.44 -9.02 -4.77
N ALA A 108 -11.70 -10.08 -5.11
CA ALA A 108 -12.18 -11.44 -4.99
C ALA A 108 -12.57 -11.72 -3.53
N ARG A 109 -13.73 -12.35 -3.32
CA ARG A 109 -14.26 -12.60 -1.97
C ARG A 109 -13.29 -13.41 -1.13
N GLU A 110 -12.65 -14.39 -1.75
CA GLU A 110 -11.66 -15.28 -1.12
C GLU A 110 -10.44 -14.48 -0.61
N ALA A 111 -10.04 -13.42 -1.32
CA ALA A 111 -8.94 -12.57 -0.89
C ALA A 111 -9.34 -11.70 0.32
N VAL A 112 -10.58 -11.23 0.36
CA VAL A 112 -11.13 -10.49 1.51
C VAL A 112 -11.20 -11.40 2.73
N GLU A 113 -11.74 -12.61 2.59
CA GLU A 113 -11.83 -13.59 3.69
C GLU A 113 -10.44 -13.94 4.26
N LEU A 114 -9.45 -14.23 3.40
CA LEU A 114 -8.08 -14.50 3.84
C LEU A 114 -7.45 -13.34 4.63
N LEU A 115 -7.69 -12.10 4.17
CA LEU A 115 -7.21 -10.90 4.86
C LEU A 115 -7.88 -10.75 6.23
N GLN A 116 -9.18 -10.97 6.31
CA GLN A 116 -9.96 -10.85 7.54
C GLN A 116 -9.55 -11.90 8.56
N ASP A 117 -9.40 -13.16 8.14
CA ASP A 117 -8.87 -14.24 8.97
C ASP A 117 -7.47 -13.90 9.51
N GLY A 118 -6.61 -13.28 8.68
CA GLY A 118 -5.29 -12.81 9.09
C GLY A 118 -5.34 -11.72 10.15
N LEU A 119 -6.23 -10.73 9.98
CA LEU A 119 -6.45 -9.67 10.97
C LEU A 119 -7.01 -10.24 12.27
N ASP A 120 -8.07 -11.05 12.19
CA ASP A 120 -8.71 -11.68 13.35
C ASP A 120 -7.73 -12.58 14.10
N SER A 121 -6.94 -13.39 13.41
CA SER A 121 -5.93 -14.23 14.03
C SER A 121 -4.88 -13.40 14.80
N MET A 122 -4.41 -12.29 14.22
CA MET A 122 -3.46 -11.40 14.90
C MET A 122 -4.06 -10.63 16.07
N ILE A 123 -5.34 -10.25 15.99
CA ILE A 123 -6.06 -9.54 17.05
C ILE A 123 -6.41 -10.51 18.19
N ALA A 124 -6.99 -11.67 17.86
CA ALA A 124 -7.57 -12.63 18.80
C ALA A 124 -6.55 -13.56 19.45
N SER A 125 -5.35 -13.73 18.87
CA SER A 125 -4.29 -14.48 19.53
C SER A 125 -4.07 -13.89 20.92
N ALA A 126 -4.41 -14.63 21.98
CA ALA A 126 -4.31 -14.19 23.38
C ALA A 126 -2.88 -13.77 23.76
N ALA A 127 -1.90 -14.17 22.94
CA ALA A 127 -0.54 -13.68 22.95
C ALA A 127 -0.36 -12.32 22.24
N SER A 128 -1.38 -11.45 22.29
CA SER A 128 -1.77 -10.52 21.22
C SER A 128 -0.63 -9.71 20.62
N ALA A 129 -0.30 -10.04 19.37
CA ALA A 129 0.35 -9.12 18.46
C ALA A 129 -0.48 -7.85 18.20
N ALA A 130 -1.60 -7.63 18.91
CA ALA A 130 -2.40 -6.42 18.84
C ALA A 130 -1.56 -5.14 19.08
N TRP A 131 -0.45 -5.24 19.85
CA TRP A 131 0.48 -4.14 20.04
C TRP A 131 1.16 -3.72 18.72
N ALA A 132 1.31 -4.65 17.79
CA ALA A 132 1.93 -4.42 16.49
C ALA A 132 1.06 -3.54 15.57
N PHE A 133 -0.25 -3.43 15.83
CA PHE A 133 -1.10 -2.48 15.11
C PHE A 133 -0.95 -1.03 15.62
N GLY A 134 -0.46 -0.83 16.84
CA GLY A 134 -0.31 0.48 17.47
C GLY A 134 -1.61 1.30 17.45
N GLY A 135 -1.55 2.54 16.94
CA GLY A 135 -2.72 3.42 16.79
C GLY A 135 -3.74 2.98 15.73
N ARG A 136 -3.50 1.87 15.01
CA ARG A 136 -4.39 1.38 13.94
C ARG A 136 -5.23 0.16 14.34
N LEU A 137 -5.17 -0.30 15.59
CA LEU A 137 -5.90 -1.48 16.06
C LEU A 137 -7.41 -1.37 15.79
N ASP A 138 -8.02 -0.24 16.16
CA ASP A 138 -9.45 0.01 16.01
C ASP A 138 -9.88 -0.05 14.52
N LEU A 139 -8.98 0.35 13.61
CA LEU A 139 -9.21 0.26 12.16
C LEU A 139 -9.03 -1.18 11.66
N ALA A 140 -8.07 -1.93 12.20
CA ALA A 140 -7.87 -3.34 11.90
C ALA A 140 -9.10 -4.17 12.30
N GLU A 141 -9.65 -3.97 13.51
CA GLU A 141 -10.87 -4.62 14.01
C GLU A 141 -12.08 -4.33 13.11
N ARG A 142 -12.21 -3.08 12.66
CA ARG A 142 -13.26 -2.69 11.70
C ARG A 142 -13.10 -3.41 10.36
N PHE A 143 -11.87 -3.50 9.82
CA PHE A 143 -11.66 -4.22 8.56
C PHE A 143 -11.85 -5.73 8.69
N ALA A 144 -11.51 -6.31 9.83
CA ALA A 144 -11.71 -7.73 10.11
C ALA A 144 -13.19 -8.11 10.09
N SER A 145 -14.08 -7.22 10.56
CA SER A 145 -15.53 -7.46 10.65
C SER A 145 -16.36 -6.92 9.48
N GLU A 146 -15.77 -6.19 8.54
CA GLU A 146 -16.51 -5.51 7.45
C GLU A 146 -16.92 -6.49 6.33
N PRO A 147 -18.22 -6.73 6.08
CA PRO A 147 -18.65 -7.73 5.10
C PRO A 147 -18.23 -7.42 3.65
N ASN A 148 -18.01 -6.14 3.31
CA ASN A 148 -17.61 -5.73 1.97
C ASN A 148 -16.54 -4.63 2.00
N LEU A 149 -15.32 -4.99 1.61
CA LEU A 149 -14.23 -4.01 1.44
C LEU A 149 -14.22 -3.46 0.02
N THR A 150 -14.21 -2.13 -0.12
CA THR A 150 -13.79 -1.50 -1.37
C THR A 150 -12.32 -1.84 -1.66
N ARG A 151 -11.90 -1.78 -2.94
CA ARG A 151 -10.50 -2.03 -3.31
C ARG A 151 -9.50 -1.21 -2.49
N LYS A 152 -9.80 0.07 -2.27
CA LYS A 152 -8.94 0.96 -1.46
C LYS A 152 -8.89 0.55 0.00
N GLN A 153 -10.01 0.13 0.59
CA GLN A 153 -10.03 -0.38 1.97
C GLN A 153 -9.27 -1.70 2.09
N PHE A 154 -9.43 -2.60 1.11
CA PHE A 154 -8.68 -3.85 1.04
C PHE A 154 -7.17 -3.59 0.97
N ASP A 155 -6.71 -2.75 0.03
CA ASP A 155 -5.29 -2.42 -0.11
C ASP A 155 -4.74 -1.79 1.19
N TRP A 156 -5.53 -0.95 1.87
CA TRP A 156 -5.14 -0.35 3.14
C TRP A 156 -5.06 -1.39 4.27
N ALA A 157 -6.05 -2.27 4.37
CA ALA A 157 -6.08 -3.35 5.35
C ALA A 157 -4.90 -4.33 5.15
N CYS A 158 -4.56 -4.70 3.91
CA CYS A 158 -3.34 -5.44 3.61
C CYS A 158 -2.08 -4.72 4.12
N GLY A 159 -2.00 -3.39 3.92
CA GLY A 159 -0.90 -2.59 4.43
C GLY A 159 -0.82 -2.56 5.97
N ILE A 160 -1.97 -2.54 6.65
CA ILE A 160 -2.05 -2.62 8.12
C ILE A 160 -1.56 -3.98 8.60
N LEU A 161 -2.11 -5.07 8.05
CA LEU A 161 -1.72 -6.44 8.39
C LEU A 161 -0.21 -6.65 8.16
N GLY A 162 0.30 -6.33 6.97
CA GLY A 162 1.71 -6.49 6.63
C GLY A 162 2.64 -5.66 7.52
N SER A 163 2.25 -4.45 7.91
CA SER A 163 3.02 -3.64 8.87
C SER A 163 3.06 -4.30 10.26
N ALA A 164 1.95 -4.84 10.73
CA ALA A 164 1.87 -5.50 12.02
C ALA A 164 2.72 -6.79 12.03
N THR A 165 2.64 -7.60 10.97
CA THR A 165 3.49 -8.78 10.79
C THR A 165 4.96 -8.41 10.83
N ALA A 166 5.39 -7.40 10.07
CA ALA A 166 6.78 -6.95 10.05
C ALA A 166 7.25 -6.41 11.42
N ALA A 167 6.37 -5.76 12.18
CA ALA A 167 6.69 -5.30 13.53
C ALA A 167 6.91 -6.48 14.50
N VAL A 168 6.08 -7.53 14.42
CA VAL A 168 6.28 -8.77 15.19
C VAL A 168 7.62 -9.43 14.81
N GLU A 169 7.87 -9.62 13.52
CA GLU A 169 9.12 -10.21 13.02
C GLU A 169 10.35 -9.43 13.47
N SER A 170 10.30 -8.09 13.42
CA SER A 170 11.39 -7.23 13.87
C SER A 170 11.68 -7.38 15.36
N VAL A 171 10.63 -7.46 16.19
CA VAL A 171 10.77 -7.70 17.63
C VAL A 171 11.32 -9.09 17.91
N ASP A 172 10.81 -10.11 17.23
CA ASP A 172 11.28 -11.49 17.39
C ASP A 172 12.75 -11.62 16.98
N ALA A 173 13.16 -11.01 15.87
CA ALA A 173 14.55 -10.95 15.44
C ALA A 173 15.45 -10.27 16.48
N ARG A 174 14.97 -9.19 17.11
CA ARG A 174 15.71 -8.50 18.18
C ARG A 174 15.85 -9.38 19.42
N LEU A 175 14.77 -10.03 19.85
CA LEU A 175 14.75 -10.91 21.02
C LEU A 175 15.58 -12.19 20.82
N ALA A 176 15.80 -12.61 19.56
CA ALA A 176 16.66 -13.74 19.22
C ALA A 176 18.17 -13.41 19.35
N THR A 177 18.56 -12.13 19.41
CA THR A 177 19.97 -11.76 19.60
C THR A 177 20.47 -12.09 21.02
N PRO A 178 21.75 -12.44 21.19
CA PRO A 178 22.29 -12.66 22.53
C PRO A 178 22.18 -11.41 23.41
N ALA A 179 21.64 -11.57 24.62
CA ALA A 179 21.64 -10.53 25.64
C ALA A 179 23.03 -10.40 26.31
N GLY A 180 23.21 -9.37 27.14
CA GLY A 180 24.46 -9.18 27.90
C GLY A 180 24.73 -10.35 28.87
N ALA A 181 26.01 -10.72 29.02
CA ALA A 181 26.43 -11.91 29.77
C ALA A 181 25.93 -11.93 31.23
N GLU A 182 25.95 -10.79 31.91
CA GLU A 182 25.47 -10.67 33.29
C GLU A 182 23.95 -10.95 33.42
N ALA A 183 23.15 -10.43 32.48
CA ALA A 183 21.72 -10.69 32.45
C ALA A 183 21.42 -12.15 32.10
N LEU A 184 22.23 -12.75 31.23
CA LEU A 184 22.10 -14.16 30.85
C LEU A 184 22.40 -15.10 32.02
N GLU A 185 23.43 -14.81 32.82
CA GLU A 185 23.77 -15.62 34.00
C GLU A 185 22.60 -15.70 34.97
N ARG A 186 22.00 -14.55 35.29
CA ARG A 186 20.81 -14.48 36.15
C ARG A 186 19.60 -15.20 35.55
N ALA A 187 19.46 -15.18 34.23
CA ALA A 187 18.34 -15.79 33.52
C ALA A 187 18.41 -17.33 33.46
N TYR A 188 19.52 -17.97 33.87
CA TYR A 188 19.56 -19.43 34.02
C TYR A 188 18.74 -19.93 35.22
N ASP A 189 18.51 -19.08 36.23
CA ASP A 189 17.63 -19.39 37.35
C ASP A 189 16.15 -19.39 36.87
N GLU A 190 15.46 -20.51 37.07
CA GLU A 190 14.06 -20.67 36.66
C GLU A 190 13.09 -19.77 37.44
N GLY A 191 13.34 -19.56 38.74
CA GLY A 191 12.55 -18.65 39.56
C GLY A 191 12.63 -17.22 39.03
N VAL A 192 13.82 -16.77 38.64
CA VAL A 192 14.02 -15.46 38.01
C VAL A 192 13.25 -15.35 36.69
N ARG A 193 13.25 -16.39 35.85
CA ARG A 193 12.49 -16.37 34.58
C ARG A 193 10.99 -16.26 34.81
N ASN A 194 10.46 -17.00 35.77
CA ASN A 194 9.03 -16.98 36.12
C ASN A 194 8.62 -15.61 36.68
N ASP A 195 9.43 -15.02 37.56
CA ASP A 195 9.19 -13.68 38.09
C ASP A 195 9.30 -12.60 37.01
N LEU A 196 10.24 -12.72 36.07
CA LEU A 196 10.35 -11.78 34.94
C LEU A 196 9.14 -11.86 34.01
N LEU A 197 8.63 -13.06 33.74
CA LEU A 197 7.41 -13.23 32.95
C LEU A 197 6.21 -12.58 33.66
N LEU A 198 6.10 -12.77 34.97
CA LEU A 198 5.07 -12.10 35.77
C LEU A 198 5.22 -10.58 35.72
N ALA A 199 6.44 -10.05 35.80
CA ALA A 199 6.71 -8.62 35.70
C ALA A 199 6.33 -8.05 34.33
N CYS A 200 6.64 -8.78 33.25
CA CYS A 200 6.21 -8.40 31.90
C CYS A 200 4.68 -8.36 31.78
N ARG A 201 3.96 -9.29 32.42
CA ARG A 201 2.49 -9.33 32.45
C ARG A 201 1.90 -8.19 33.29
N GLU A 202 2.47 -7.88 34.46
CA GLU A 202 2.06 -6.73 35.28
C GLU A 202 2.20 -5.42 34.48
N LEU A 203 3.38 -5.17 33.89
CA LEU A 203 3.63 -3.95 33.11
C LEU A 203 2.76 -3.85 31.86
N SER A 204 2.57 -4.96 31.14
CA SER A 204 1.66 -5.00 29.97
C SER A 204 0.20 -4.78 30.37
N GLY A 205 -0.21 -5.22 31.56
CA GLY A 205 -1.53 -4.96 32.12
C GLY A 205 -1.77 -3.49 32.48
N LEU A 206 -0.71 -2.74 32.82
CA LEU A 206 -0.77 -1.29 33.02
C LEU A 206 -0.79 -0.52 31.69
N ASP A 207 -0.09 -1.01 30.67
CA ASP A 207 0.01 -0.43 29.32
C ASP A 207 -1.22 -0.74 28.44
N THR A 208 -2.42 -0.45 28.95
CA THR A 208 -3.70 -0.75 28.26
C THR A 208 -3.89 0.06 26.98
N ASP A 209 -3.36 1.28 26.95
CA ASP A 209 -3.38 2.17 25.78
C ASP A 209 -2.19 1.91 24.84
N ARG A 210 -1.28 1.01 25.22
CA ARG A 210 -0.13 0.58 24.40
C ARG A 210 0.75 1.76 24.00
N CYS A 211 1.02 2.64 24.96
CA CYS A 211 1.78 3.87 24.81
C CYS A 211 1.23 4.85 23.76
N ARG A 212 -0.10 4.86 23.54
CA ARG A 212 -0.76 5.90 22.72
C ARG A 212 -0.69 7.25 23.43
N GLU A 213 -0.74 7.25 24.77
CA GLU A 213 -0.68 8.43 25.62
C GLU A 213 0.58 8.41 26.51
N ALA A 214 1.09 9.60 26.85
CA ALA A 214 2.21 9.76 27.77
C ALA A 214 1.73 9.78 29.24
N ASN A 215 1.07 8.71 29.68
CA ASN A 215 0.52 8.58 31.03
C ASN A 215 1.56 8.13 32.09
N GLY A 216 2.74 7.69 31.65
CA GLY A 216 3.83 7.22 32.50
C GLY A 216 3.57 5.87 33.17
N GLN A 217 2.60 5.09 32.66
CA GLN A 217 2.22 3.78 33.17
C GLN A 217 2.57 2.66 32.18
N GLY A 218 2.96 1.51 32.71
CA GLY A 218 3.35 0.35 31.94
C GLY A 218 4.68 0.54 31.21
N TRP A 219 4.69 0.29 29.91
CA TRP A 219 5.89 0.36 29.07
C TRP A 219 6.17 1.78 28.56
N SER A 220 7.38 1.98 28.04
CA SER A 220 7.66 3.15 27.18
C SER A 220 7.41 2.80 25.72
N ALA A 221 7.26 3.79 24.85
CA ALA A 221 7.10 3.58 23.40
C ALA A 221 8.20 2.67 22.78
N THR A 222 9.44 2.73 23.30
CA THR A 222 10.55 1.90 22.81
C THR A 222 10.58 0.47 23.36
N THR A 223 9.87 0.23 24.46
CA THR A 223 9.84 -1.06 25.18
C THR A 223 8.50 -1.78 25.09
N SER A 224 7.42 -1.10 24.68
CA SER A 224 6.06 -1.64 24.62
C SER A 224 5.96 -2.89 23.74
N GLY A 225 6.40 -2.82 22.48
CA GLY A 225 6.28 -3.98 21.58
C GLY A 225 6.96 -5.24 22.13
N PRO A 226 8.25 -5.19 22.50
CA PRO A 226 8.95 -6.34 23.06
C PRO A 226 8.48 -6.74 24.45
N GLY A 227 8.04 -5.80 25.27
CA GLY A 227 7.43 -6.05 26.58
C GLY A 227 6.14 -6.86 26.45
N HIS A 228 5.21 -6.41 25.59
CA HIS A 228 3.97 -7.16 25.28
C HIS A 228 4.28 -8.51 24.63
N ARG A 229 5.26 -8.56 23.71
CA ARG A 229 5.68 -9.83 23.09
C ARG A 229 6.18 -10.83 24.13
N LEU A 230 6.97 -10.41 25.11
CA LEU A 230 7.44 -11.31 26.18
C LEU A 230 6.32 -11.70 27.15
N ALA A 231 5.45 -10.76 27.54
CA ALA A 231 4.30 -11.01 28.42
C ALA A 231 3.33 -12.04 27.85
N SER A 232 3.27 -12.11 26.52
CA SER A 232 2.42 -12.99 25.73
C SER A 232 2.85 -14.45 25.70
N MET A 233 4.07 -14.76 26.16
CA MET A 233 4.63 -16.10 26.11
C MET A 233 4.16 -16.95 27.30
N ASP A 234 4.12 -18.27 27.08
CA ASP A 234 3.82 -19.22 28.16
C ASP A 234 4.99 -19.37 29.14
N SER A 235 6.22 -19.32 28.62
CA SER A 235 7.47 -19.36 29.38
C SER A 235 8.57 -18.57 28.68
N LEU A 236 9.60 -18.18 29.44
CA LEU A 236 10.78 -17.50 28.90
C LEU A 236 11.97 -18.48 28.85
N SER A 237 12.69 -18.50 27.73
CA SER A 237 14.02 -19.09 27.66
C SER A 237 15.05 -18.19 28.37
N PRO A 238 16.26 -18.67 28.70
CA PRO A 238 17.30 -17.83 29.30
C PRO A 238 17.61 -16.56 28.49
N THR A 239 17.69 -16.67 27.15
CA THR A 239 17.90 -15.52 26.27
C THR A 239 16.77 -14.51 26.36
N LEU A 240 15.52 -14.97 26.33
CA LEU A 240 14.33 -14.11 26.41
C LEU A 240 14.21 -13.45 27.78
N ALA A 241 14.49 -14.19 28.85
CA ALA A 241 14.49 -13.66 30.21
C ALA A 241 15.61 -12.62 30.42
N ALA A 242 16.79 -12.79 29.82
CA ALA A 242 17.84 -11.77 29.89
C ALA A 242 17.41 -10.45 29.21
N HIS A 243 16.70 -10.52 28.07
CA HIS A 243 16.08 -9.33 27.46
C HIS A 243 14.97 -8.75 28.35
N ALA A 244 14.11 -9.61 28.93
CA ALA A 244 13.06 -9.19 29.85
C ALA A 244 13.63 -8.41 31.04
N LEU A 245 14.71 -8.89 31.65
CA LEU A 245 15.39 -8.24 32.77
C LEU A 245 15.82 -6.81 32.41
N ALA A 246 16.46 -6.63 31.25
CA ALA A 246 16.89 -5.32 30.77
C ALA A 246 15.70 -4.38 30.47
N LEU A 247 14.61 -4.91 29.94
CA LEU A 247 13.39 -4.16 29.64
C LEU A 247 12.61 -3.76 30.90
N VAL A 248 12.53 -4.64 31.91
CA VAL A 248 11.78 -4.42 33.16
C VAL A 248 12.50 -3.46 34.09
N PHE A 249 13.84 -3.50 34.15
CA PHE A 249 14.61 -2.73 35.13
C PHE A 249 14.29 -1.21 35.15
N PRO A 250 14.17 -0.49 34.01
CA PRO A 250 13.75 0.91 34.01
C PRO A 250 12.37 1.15 34.63
N HIS A 251 11.47 0.17 34.53
CA HIS A 251 10.07 0.25 34.94
C HIS A 251 9.80 -0.39 36.31
N ARG A 252 10.83 -0.92 36.98
CA ARG A 252 10.72 -1.70 38.24
C ARG A 252 9.94 -1.03 39.38
N ARG A 253 9.83 0.29 39.39
CA ARG A 253 9.07 1.03 40.41
C ARG A 253 7.56 0.88 40.27
N GLN A 254 7.08 0.45 39.11
CA GLN A 254 5.67 0.21 38.84
C GLN A 254 5.21 -1.21 39.22
N LEU A 255 6.15 -2.12 39.49
CA LEU A 255 5.86 -3.49 39.88
C LEU A 255 5.30 -3.58 41.30
N SER A 256 4.57 -4.66 41.57
CA SER A 256 4.20 -5.01 42.94
C SER A 256 5.46 -5.12 43.83
N PRO A 257 5.45 -4.61 45.08
CA PRO A 257 6.64 -4.59 45.93
C PRO A 257 7.28 -5.97 46.09
N ALA A 258 6.48 -7.00 46.36
CA ALA A 258 6.98 -8.36 46.51
C ALA A 258 7.69 -8.90 45.27
N LEU A 259 7.23 -8.56 44.06
CA LEU A 259 7.87 -8.98 42.82
C LEU A 259 9.15 -8.19 42.53
N ARG A 260 9.11 -6.88 42.79
CA ARG A 260 10.27 -6.01 42.67
C ARG A 260 11.42 -6.46 43.58
N ASP A 261 11.10 -6.82 44.82
CA ASP A 261 12.09 -7.21 45.82
C ASP A 261 12.74 -8.53 45.42
N ARG A 262 11.95 -9.54 44.98
CA ARG A 262 12.49 -10.81 44.45
C ARG A 262 13.41 -10.63 43.24
N LEU A 263 13.10 -9.68 42.36
CA LEU A 263 13.85 -9.46 41.12
C LEU A 263 15.06 -8.54 41.27
N PHE A 264 15.03 -7.57 42.17
CA PHE A 264 16.01 -6.47 42.16
C PHE A 264 16.65 -6.16 43.52
N GLU A 265 16.12 -6.69 44.62
CA GLU A 265 16.73 -6.50 45.93
C GLU A 265 17.62 -7.70 46.28
N PRO A 266 18.81 -7.47 46.86
CA PRO A 266 19.64 -8.56 47.34
C PRO A 266 18.85 -9.34 48.40
N ALA A 267 18.90 -10.68 48.33
CA ALA A 267 18.33 -11.50 49.38
C ALA A 267 18.88 -11.01 50.73
N PRO A 268 18.03 -10.81 51.75
CA PRO A 268 18.50 -10.34 53.05
C PRO A 268 19.61 -11.27 53.52
N GLU A 269 20.79 -10.71 53.81
CA GLU A 269 21.88 -11.51 54.38
C GLU A 269 21.33 -12.25 55.60
N PRO A 270 21.55 -13.57 55.72
CA PRO A 270 21.10 -14.30 56.88
C PRO A 270 21.72 -13.65 58.11
N SER A 271 20.86 -13.06 58.96
CA SER A 271 21.28 -12.47 60.22
C SER A 271 22.16 -13.49 60.94
N PRO A 272 23.38 -13.14 61.38
CA PRO A 272 24.23 -14.07 62.09
C PRO A 272 23.43 -14.63 63.27
N ALA A 273 23.33 -15.95 63.33
CA ALA A 273 22.68 -16.64 64.43
C ALA A 273 23.35 -16.19 65.75
N PRO A 274 22.57 -15.91 66.82
CA PRO A 274 23.10 -15.45 68.09
C PRO A 274 24.05 -16.47 68.73
#